data_AF-A0A497XV96-F1
#
_entry.id   AF-A0A497XV96-F1
#
_cell.length_a   1.000
_cell.length_b   1.000
_cell.length_c   1.000
_cell.angle_alpha   90.00
_cell.angle_beta   90.00
_cell.angle_gamma   90.00
#
_symmetry.space_group_name_H-M   'P 1'
#
loop_
_entity.id
_entity.type
_entity.pdbx_description
1 polymer ?
#
loop_
_entity_poly.entity_id
_entity_poly.type
_entity_poly.pdbx_seq_one_letter_code
_entity_poly.pdbx_strand_id
1 'polypeptide(L)'
;MIKTYFKGLCIAFLMVNSCVVLSQEVPTPKSHFGFDIGDDYQLANYTQTEAYFKKLAVSSNRIKLVDIGKTEEGRSQYMLIVSSPENLKKLDRYKEISQQLAHAEISAEQAKVLAQESNIKDDI
;
A
#
# COMPACT_ATOMS: atom_id res chain seq x y z
N MET A 1 -49.05 -19.51 17.48
CA MET A 1 -47.98 -20.25 16.78
C MET A 1 -47.25 -19.44 15.69
N ILE A 2 -47.58 -18.15 15.43
CA ILE A 2 -46.87 -17.29 14.45
C ILE A 2 -45.57 -16.65 15.00
N LYS A 3 -45.48 -16.42 16.32
CA LYS A 3 -44.34 -15.72 16.96
C LYS A 3 -43.02 -16.50 16.95
N THR A 4 -43.06 -17.82 16.81
CA THR A 4 -41.87 -18.69 16.82
C THR A 4 -41.14 -18.64 15.48
N TYR A 5 -41.86 -18.47 14.37
CA TYR A 5 -41.30 -18.35 13.02
C TYR A 5 -40.65 -16.99 12.76
N PHE A 6 -41.17 -15.93 13.38
CA PHE A 6 -40.59 -14.59 13.29
C PHE A 6 -39.20 -14.53 13.93
N LYS A 7 -39.00 -15.22 15.07
CA LYS A 7 -37.69 -15.37 15.71
C LYS A 7 -36.72 -16.21 14.85
N GLY A 8 -37.20 -17.25 14.18
CA GLY A 8 -36.40 -18.05 13.24
C GLY A 8 -35.95 -17.27 12.01
N LEU A 9 -36.81 -16.39 11.47
CA LEU A 9 -36.50 -15.56 10.31
C LEU A 9 -35.45 -14.47 10.63
N CYS A 10 -35.49 -13.88 11.84
CA CYS A 10 -34.47 -12.93 12.28
C CYS A 10 -33.09 -13.56 12.49
N ILE A 11 -33.03 -14.83 12.91
CA ILE A 11 -31.75 -15.55 13.10
C ILE A 11 -31.12 -15.88 11.73
N ALA A 12 -31.92 -16.23 10.72
CA ALA A 12 -31.43 -16.47 9.36
C ALA A 12 -30.88 -15.20 8.68
N PHE A 13 -31.47 -14.02 8.94
CA PHE A 13 -30.99 -12.75 8.38
C PHE A 13 -29.67 -12.27 9.00
N LEU A 14 -29.40 -12.66 10.25
CA LEU A 14 -28.14 -12.35 10.96
C LEU A 14 -26.94 -13.17 10.48
N MET A 15 -27.15 -14.39 9.96
CA MET A 15 -26.06 -15.22 9.42
C MET A 15 -25.57 -14.81 8.02
N VAL A 16 -26.35 -14.06 7.24
CA VAL A 16 -25.97 -13.63 5.89
C VAL A 16 -25.06 -12.39 5.89
N ASN A 17 -24.94 -11.68 7.01
CA ASN A 17 -24.15 -10.45 7.13
C ASN A 17 -22.71 -10.66 7.64
N SER A 18 -22.23 -11.91 7.75
CA SER A 18 -20.82 -12.18 8.03
C SER A 18 -19.96 -11.93 6.78
N CYS A 19 -19.81 -10.66 6.41
CA CYS A 19 -18.77 -10.23 5.51
C CYS A 19 -17.44 -10.44 6.27
N VAL A 20 -16.77 -11.55 5.98
CA VAL A 20 -15.45 -11.83 6.54
C VAL A 20 -14.52 -10.76 6.01
N VAL A 21 -14.17 -9.79 6.87
CA VAL A 21 -13.08 -8.85 6.59
C VAL A 21 -11.80 -9.68 6.66
N LEU A 22 -11.41 -10.29 5.54
CA LEU A 22 -10.11 -10.93 5.41
C LEU A 22 -9.06 -9.83 5.50
N SER A 23 -8.42 -9.73 6.65
CA SER A 23 -7.20 -8.94 6.77
C SER A 23 -6.20 -9.47 5.76
N GLN A 24 -5.58 -8.59 4.97
CA GLN A 24 -4.48 -8.99 4.10
C GLN A 24 -3.34 -9.49 4.98
N GLU A 25 -3.01 -10.79 4.88
CA GLU A 25 -1.86 -11.37 5.56
C GLU A 25 -0.58 -10.87 4.88
N VAL A 26 -0.11 -9.71 5.30
CA VAL A 26 1.16 -9.14 4.85
C VAL A 26 2.29 -9.85 5.62
N PRO A 27 3.24 -10.52 4.94
CA PRO A 27 4.32 -11.22 5.62
C PRO A 27 5.21 -10.22 6.36
N THR A 28 5.56 -10.55 7.61
CA THR A 28 6.53 -9.75 8.36
C THR A 28 7.95 -10.01 7.85
N PRO A 29 8.90 -9.08 8.05
CA PRO A 29 10.29 -9.30 7.70
C PRO A 29 10.83 -10.60 8.33
N LYS A 30 10.60 -10.80 9.64
CA LYS A 30 11.03 -12.01 10.35
C LYS A 30 10.48 -13.30 9.73
N SER A 31 9.21 -13.31 9.34
CA SER A 31 8.60 -14.49 8.70
C SER A 31 9.19 -14.82 7.32
N HIS A 32 9.73 -13.82 6.61
CA HIS A 32 10.32 -13.99 5.29
C HIS A 32 11.82 -14.27 5.34
N PHE A 33 12.56 -13.52 6.16
CA PHE A 33 14.02 -13.62 6.25
C PHE A 33 14.49 -14.66 7.27
N GLY A 34 13.65 -15.02 8.26
CA GLY A 34 13.98 -15.96 9.33
C GLY A 34 14.72 -15.34 10.52
N PHE A 35 14.97 -14.04 10.49
CA PHE A 35 15.66 -13.25 11.52
C PHE A 35 15.07 -11.85 11.60
N ASP A 36 15.31 -11.13 12.69
CA ASP A 36 14.91 -9.73 12.82
C ASP A 36 15.89 -8.82 12.07
N ILE A 37 15.37 -7.78 11.41
CA ILE A 37 16.22 -6.85 10.66
C ILE A 37 17.14 -6.12 11.65
N GLY A 38 18.45 -6.30 11.49
CA GLY A 38 19.46 -5.74 12.37
C GLY A 38 20.07 -6.73 13.38
N ASP A 39 19.65 -8.00 13.37
CA ASP A 39 20.29 -9.04 14.17
C ASP A 39 21.78 -9.21 13.83
N ASP A 40 22.58 -9.53 14.87
CA ASP A 40 24.02 -9.73 14.74
C ASP A 40 24.35 -10.80 13.69
N TYR A 41 25.28 -10.47 12.79
CA TYR A 41 25.72 -11.32 11.69
C TYR A 41 24.60 -11.75 10.71
N GLN A 42 23.46 -11.06 10.70
CA GLN A 42 22.38 -11.29 9.73
C GLN A 42 22.23 -10.11 8.77
N LEU A 43 22.25 -10.39 7.47
CA LEU A 43 22.05 -9.38 6.44
C LEU A 43 21.19 -9.94 5.30
N ALA A 44 20.06 -9.29 5.05
CA ALA A 44 19.22 -9.58 3.89
C ALA A 44 19.94 -9.13 2.62
N ASN A 45 20.27 -10.08 1.74
CA ASN A 45 20.87 -9.74 0.45
C ASN A 45 19.82 -9.27 -0.55
N TYR A 46 20.27 -8.69 -1.66
CA TYR A 46 19.37 -8.14 -2.68
C TYR A 46 18.33 -9.15 -3.17
N THR A 47 18.70 -10.41 -3.42
CA THR A 47 17.77 -11.40 -3.98
C THR A 47 16.65 -11.72 -2.99
N GLN A 48 16.98 -11.81 -1.70
CA GLN A 48 16.01 -12.00 -0.63
C GLN A 48 15.09 -10.78 -0.49
N THR A 49 15.66 -9.58 -0.55
CA THR A 49 14.92 -8.30 -0.46
C THR A 49 14.00 -8.09 -1.67
N GLU A 50 14.47 -8.39 -2.89
CA GLU A 50 13.65 -8.36 -4.10
C GLU A 50 12.46 -9.31 -3.99
N ALA A 51 12.71 -10.56 -3.56
CA ALA A 51 11.64 -11.54 -3.36
C ALA A 51 10.63 -11.07 -2.31
N TYR A 52 11.10 -10.44 -1.24
CA TYR A 52 10.24 -9.86 -0.21
C TYR A 52 9.36 -8.74 -0.77
N PHE A 53 9.94 -7.77 -1.48
CA PHE A 53 9.18 -6.65 -2.07
C PHE A 53 8.16 -7.11 -3.11
N LYS A 54 8.50 -8.11 -3.93
CA LYS A 54 7.54 -8.73 -4.86
C LYS A 54 6.39 -9.40 -4.10
N LYS A 55 6.68 -10.11 -3.01
CA LYS A 55 5.65 -10.74 -2.17
C LYS A 55 4.74 -9.70 -1.53
N LEU A 56 5.31 -8.62 -0.99
CA LEU A 56 4.57 -7.50 -0.41
C LEU A 56 3.62 -6.84 -1.41
N ALA A 57 4.08 -6.61 -2.64
CA ALA A 57 3.27 -6.02 -3.71
C ALA A 57 2.09 -6.90 -4.14
N VAL A 58 2.19 -8.22 -3.97
CA VAL A 58 1.08 -9.16 -4.23
C VAL A 58 0.14 -9.26 -3.03
N SER A 59 0.68 -9.22 -1.80
CA SER A 59 -0.11 -9.40 -0.58
C SER A 59 -0.85 -8.15 -0.12
N SER A 60 -0.45 -6.94 -0.57
CA SER A 60 -1.01 -5.68 -0.08
C SER A 60 -1.58 -4.80 -1.19
N ASN A 61 -2.78 -4.24 -0.98
CA ASN A 61 -3.34 -3.20 -1.86
C ASN A 61 -2.78 -1.79 -1.58
N ARG A 62 -1.88 -1.66 -0.59
CA ARG A 62 -1.23 -0.41 -0.17
C ARG A 62 0.17 -0.24 -0.74
N ILE A 63 0.61 -1.18 -1.58
CA ILE A 63 1.97 -1.26 -2.10
C ILE A 63 1.94 -1.27 -3.63
N LYS A 64 2.74 -0.40 -4.25
CA LYS A 64 3.04 -0.43 -5.67
C LYS A 64 4.54 -0.57 -5.87
N LEU A 65 4.97 -1.67 -6.49
CA LEU A 65 6.36 -1.91 -6.87
C LEU A 65 6.59 -1.40 -8.29
N VAL A 66 7.60 -0.55 -8.47
CA VAL A 66 7.96 0.04 -9.78
C VAL A 66 9.40 -0.33 -10.08
N ASP A 67 9.67 -0.87 -11.27
CA ASP A 67 11.04 -1.03 -11.78
C ASP A 67 11.47 0.30 -12.41
N ILE A 68 12.52 0.93 -11.88
CA ILE A 68 13.03 2.23 -12.33
C ILE A 68 14.25 2.09 -13.26
N GLY A 69 14.60 0.87 -13.67
CA GLY A 69 15.70 0.62 -14.60
C GLY A 69 16.67 -0.43 -14.07
N LYS A 70 17.82 -0.55 -14.75
CA LYS A 70 18.88 -1.48 -14.35
C LYS A 70 20.00 -0.74 -13.63
N THR A 71 20.59 -1.39 -12.64
CA THR A 71 21.88 -0.99 -12.07
C THR A 71 23.00 -1.25 -13.07
N GLU A 72 24.20 -0.74 -12.79
CA GLU A 72 25.41 -1.03 -13.59
C GLU A 72 25.75 -2.53 -13.67
N GLU A 73 25.28 -3.32 -12.69
CA GLU A 73 25.43 -4.78 -12.66
C GLU A 73 24.28 -5.52 -13.38
N GLY A 74 23.37 -4.79 -14.04
CA GLY A 74 22.24 -5.36 -14.79
C GLY A 74 21.06 -5.83 -13.93
N ARG A 75 21.04 -5.53 -12.63
CA ARG A 75 19.95 -5.90 -11.71
C ARG A 75 18.83 -4.86 -11.77
N SER A 76 17.57 -5.26 -11.61
CA SER A 76 16.46 -4.28 -11.55
C SER A 76 16.61 -3.38 -10.32
N GLN A 77 16.46 -2.08 -10.48
CA GLN A 77 16.36 -1.16 -9.36
C GLN A 77 14.88 -0.93 -9.11
N TYR A 78 14.39 -1.43 -7.97
CA TYR A 78 12.97 -1.27 -7.63
C TYR A 78 12.75 -0.09 -6.69
N MET A 79 11.64 0.61 -6.92
CA MET A 79 11.07 1.60 -6.02
C MET A 79 9.77 1.04 -5.44
N LEU A 80 9.68 1.05 -4.10
CA LEU A 80 8.48 0.65 -3.37
C LEU A 80 7.69 1.90 -2.97
N ILE A 81 6.47 2.04 -3.47
CA ILE A 81 5.57 3.12 -3.10
C ILE A 81 4.53 2.55 -2.13
N VAL A 82 4.48 3.10 -0.91
CA VAL A 82 3.55 2.67 0.14
C VAL A 82 2.60 3.80 0.45
N SER A 83 1.29 3.58 0.29
CA SER A 83 0.25 4.57 0.60
C SER A 83 -1.13 3.91 0.72
N SER A 84 -2.17 4.68 1.02
CA SER A 84 -3.54 4.16 0.98
C SER A 84 -3.96 3.79 -0.47
N PRO A 85 -4.88 2.83 -0.65
CA PRO A 85 -5.35 2.45 -1.99
C PRO A 85 -5.96 3.62 -2.77
N GLU A 86 -6.60 4.56 -2.07
CA GLU A 86 -7.18 5.78 -2.64
C GLU A 86 -6.11 6.72 -3.19
N ASN A 87 -5.00 6.87 -2.47
CA ASN A 87 -3.88 7.70 -2.90
C ASN A 87 -3.12 7.05 -4.06
N LEU A 88 -2.94 5.73 -4.05
CA LEU A 88 -2.28 5.01 -5.15
C LEU A 88 -3.04 5.14 -6.47
N LYS A 89 -4.38 5.23 -6.44
CA LYS A 89 -5.20 5.51 -7.63
C LYS A 89 -4.95 6.91 -8.23
N LYS A 90 -4.46 7.85 -7.41
CA LYS A 90 -4.17 9.24 -7.79
C LYS A 90 -2.67 9.54 -7.90
N LEU A 91 -1.84 8.50 -7.84
CA LEU A 91 -0.38 8.65 -7.75
C LEU A 91 0.20 9.52 -8.87
N ASP A 92 -0.28 9.37 -10.10
CA ASP A 92 0.20 10.17 -11.24
C ASP A 92 -0.15 11.66 -11.10
N ARG A 93 -1.35 11.96 -10.56
CA ARG A 93 -1.76 13.34 -10.26
C ARG A 93 -0.88 13.96 -9.17
N TYR A 94 -0.58 13.23 -8.11
CA TYR A 94 0.32 13.73 -7.06
C TYR A 94 1.75 13.94 -7.57
N LYS A 95 2.22 13.08 -8.46
CA LYS A 95 3.51 13.26 -9.13
C LYS A 95 3.53 14.52 -9.99
N GLU A 96 2.49 14.76 -10.78
CA GLU A 96 2.36 15.98 -11.60
C GLU A 96 2.37 17.25 -10.74
N ILE A 97 1.55 17.28 -9.67
CA ILE A 97 1.52 18.42 -8.75
C ILE A 97 2.90 18.67 -8.14
N SER A 98 3.58 17.61 -7.68
CA SER A 98 4.92 17.72 -7.12
C SER A 98 5.92 18.32 -8.11
N GLN A 99 5.83 17.95 -9.39
CA GLN A 99 6.68 18.53 -10.45
C GLN A 99 6.35 20.00 -10.69
N GLN A 100 5.07 20.37 -10.80
CA GLN A 100 4.64 21.77 -11.00
C GLN A 100 5.09 22.68 -9.86
N LEU A 101 4.97 22.20 -8.61
CA LEU A 101 5.46 22.91 -7.43
C LEU A 101 6.99 23.03 -7.43
N ALA A 102 7.72 21.99 -7.85
CA ALA A 102 9.18 22.00 -7.89
C ALA A 102 9.76 22.93 -8.97
N HIS A 103 9.09 23.06 -10.13
CA HIS A 103 9.54 23.93 -11.21
C HIS A 103 9.31 25.42 -10.94
N ALA A 104 8.41 25.78 -10.02
CA ALA A 104 8.10 27.16 -9.64
C ALA A 104 7.69 28.10 -10.80
N GLU A 105 7.14 27.53 -11.88
CA GLU A 105 6.65 28.27 -13.06
C GLU A 105 5.19 28.77 -12.92
N ILE A 106 4.55 28.45 -11.79
CA ILE A 106 3.14 28.76 -11.49
C ILE A 106 3.01 29.95 -10.54
N SER A 107 1.83 30.58 -10.51
CA SER A 107 1.57 31.70 -9.58
C SER A 107 1.53 31.21 -8.12
N ALA A 108 1.77 32.12 -7.16
CA ALA A 108 1.71 31.79 -5.74
C ALA A 108 0.31 31.31 -5.30
N GLU A 109 -0.74 31.83 -5.91
CA GLU A 109 -2.13 31.42 -5.68
C GLU A 109 -2.37 29.99 -6.20
N GLN A 110 -1.90 29.69 -7.42
CA GLN A 110 -1.98 28.34 -7.99
C GLN A 110 -1.20 27.34 -7.15
N ALA A 111 0.02 27.69 -6.72
CA ALA A 111 0.84 26.85 -5.86
C ALA A 111 0.14 26.51 -4.54
N LYS A 112 -0.55 27.47 -3.90
CA LYS A 112 -1.33 27.22 -2.68
C LYS A 112 -2.46 26.22 -2.90
N VAL A 113 -3.20 26.35 -4.01
CA VAL A 113 -4.29 25.41 -4.34
C VAL A 113 -3.74 24.01 -4.56
N LEU A 114 -2.67 23.88 -5.35
CA LEU A 114 -2.05 22.58 -5.64
C LEU A 114 -1.46 21.95 -4.38
N ALA A 115 -0.83 22.72 -3.49
CA ALA A 115 -0.31 22.23 -2.22
C ALA A 115 -1.41 21.67 -1.31
N GLN A 116 -2.60 22.29 -1.32
CA GLN A 116 -3.77 21.78 -0.60
C GLN A 116 -4.31 20.50 -1.23
N GLU A 117 -4.32 20.40 -2.56
CA GLU A 117 -4.77 19.21 -3.30
C GLU A 117 -3.84 18.00 -3.09
N SER A 118 -2.52 18.24 -3.05
CA SER A 118 -1.50 17.20 -2.84
C SER A 118 -1.43 16.69 -1.41
N ASN A 119 -2.30 17.15 -0.51
CA ASN A 119 -2.30 16.69 0.86
C ASN A 119 -2.77 15.22 0.92
N ILE A 120 -1.79 14.32 0.96
CA ILE A 120 -1.96 12.90 1.19
C ILE A 120 -2.53 12.77 2.59
N LYS A 121 -3.76 12.26 2.71
CA LYS A 121 -4.33 11.98 4.04
C LYS A 121 -3.48 10.91 4.69
N ASP A 122 -2.85 11.26 5.81
CA ASP A 122 -1.96 10.40 6.58
C ASP A 122 -2.74 9.22 7.18
N ASP A 123 -2.90 8.17 6.40
CA ASP A 123 -3.49 6.90 6.82
C ASP A 123 -2.43 5.78 6.86
N ILE A 124 -1.12 6.11 6.90
CA ILE A 124 0.00 5.14 6.81
C ILE A 124 -0.04 4.13 7.95
#